data_AF-A0A382BBD4-F1
#
_entry.id   AF-A0A382BBD4-F1
#
_cell.length_a   1.000
_cell.length_b   1.000
_cell.length_c   1.000
_cell.angle_alpha   90.00
_cell.angle_beta   90.00
_cell.angle_gamma   90.00
#
_symmetry.space_group_name_H-M   'P 1'
#
loop_
_entity.id
_entity.type
_entity.pdbx_description
1 polymer ?
#
loop_
_entity_poly.entity_id
_entity_poly.type
_entity_poly.pdbx_seq_one_letter_code
_entity_poly.pdbx_strand_id
1 'polypeptide(L)'
;MNSTVEVCFVCLGNICRSPLAQGVFEALVKQEGLQDRIITSSAGVGNWHVGSSPDSRMQQTARKHGIHLNSCARQFQASDFKRMDLVLAMDHSNLSTLQQMRPAPELHDKLFLFRSFDPENNGDLDVPDPY
;
A
#
# COMPACT_ATOMS: atom_id res chain seq x y z
N MET A 1 26.38 -3.32 -4.94
CA MET A 1 25.29 -2.34 -4.81
C MET A 1 24.18 -3.03 -4.04
N ASN A 2 23.83 -2.58 -2.83
CA ASN A 2 22.65 -3.11 -2.16
C ASN A 2 21.43 -2.49 -2.84
N SER A 3 20.75 -3.26 -3.68
CA SER A 3 19.50 -2.82 -4.30
C SER A 3 18.42 -2.73 -3.22
N THR A 4 17.81 -1.57 -3.08
CA THR A 4 16.64 -1.34 -2.22
C THR A 4 15.40 -1.94 -2.89
N VAL A 5 14.49 -2.49 -2.09
CA VAL A 5 13.19 -3.02 -2.53
C VAL A 5 12.11 -1.99 -2.22
N GLU A 6 11.32 -1.58 -3.22
CA GLU A 6 10.22 -0.62 -3.03
C GLU A 6 8.85 -1.32 -3.03
N VAL A 7 8.14 -1.20 -1.91
CA VAL A 7 6.81 -1.79 -1.69
C VAL A 7 5.75 -0.68 -1.64
N CYS A 8 4.69 -0.80 -2.44
CA CYS A 8 3.58 0.15 -2.49
C CYS A 8 2.26 -0.50 -2.12
N PHE A 9 1.58 0.05 -1.11
CA PHE A 9 0.23 -0.36 -0.72
C PHE A 9 -0.82 0.50 -1.43
N VAL A 10 -1.85 -0.10 -2.02
CA VAL A 10 -2.83 0.62 -2.83
C VAL A 10 -4.25 0.30 -2.41
N CYS A 11 -5.01 1.34 -2.04
CA CYS A 11 -6.45 1.24 -1.80
C CYS A 11 -7.24 2.13 -2.77
N LEU A 12 -8.53 2.38 -2.50
CA LEU A 12 -9.34 3.29 -3.32
C LEU A 12 -8.88 4.75 -3.21
N GLY A 13 -8.94 5.34 -2.01
CA GLY A 13 -8.76 6.78 -1.80
C GLY A 13 -7.44 7.21 -1.14
N ASN A 14 -6.58 6.27 -0.75
CA ASN A 14 -5.32 6.52 -0.04
C ASN A 14 -5.42 7.32 1.28
N ILE A 15 -6.53 7.18 2.00
CA ILE A 15 -6.71 7.81 3.32
C ILE A 15 -6.92 6.81 4.46
N CYS A 16 -7.44 5.62 4.16
CA CYS A 16 -7.75 4.63 5.19
C CYS A 16 -6.76 3.46 5.21
N ARG A 17 -7.02 2.45 4.35
CA ARG A 17 -6.34 1.15 4.35
C ARG A 17 -4.86 1.23 3.97
N SER A 18 -4.53 1.85 2.84
CA SER A 18 -3.13 1.86 2.35
C SER A 18 -2.17 2.73 3.18
N PRO A 19 -2.54 3.91 3.73
CA PRO A 19 -1.66 4.63 4.65
C PRO A 19 -1.41 3.86 5.95
N LEU A 20 -2.42 3.18 6.48
CA LEU A 20 -2.26 2.36 7.68
C LEU A 20 -1.32 1.18 7.43
N ALA A 21 -1.50 0.47 6.31
CA ALA A 21 -0.62 -0.62 5.90
C ALA A 21 0.85 -0.14 5.74
N GLN A 22 1.06 1.01 5.09
CA GLN A 22 2.38 1.64 4.99
C GLN A 22 2.98 1.89 6.38
N GLY A 23 2.27 2.57 7.27
CA GLY A 23 2.80 2.94 8.59
C GLY A 23 3.11 1.73 9.47
N VAL A 24 2.28 0.69 9.43
CA VAL A 24 2.54 -0.58 10.14
C VAL A 24 3.76 -1.27 9.57
N PHE A 25 3.85 -1.41 8.26
CA PHE A 25 4.95 -2.11 7.61
C PHE A 25 6.29 -1.36 7.77
N GLU A 26 6.29 -0.02 7.68
CA GLU A 26 7.47 0.82 7.94
C GLU A 26 7.98 0.66 9.38
N ALA A 27 7.07 0.58 10.37
CA ALA A 27 7.45 0.32 11.76
C ALA A 27 8.11 -1.06 11.93
N LEU A 28 7.58 -2.10 11.27
CA LEU A 28 8.16 -3.44 11.27
C LEU A 28 9.53 -3.48 10.58
N VAL A 29 9.67 -2.85 9.42
CA VAL A 29 10.95 -2.73 8.69
C VAL A 29 12.02 -2.09 9.58
N LYS A 30 11.66 -1.04 10.33
CA LYS A 30 12.56 -0.38 11.27
C LYS A 30 12.91 -1.28 12.46
N GLN A 31 11.94 -2.00 13.02
CA GLN A 31 12.15 -2.93 14.11
C GLN A 31 13.17 -4.02 13.74
N GLU A 32 13.10 -4.52 12.50
CA GLU A 32 14.00 -5.54 11.98
C GLU A 32 15.33 -4.97 11.43
N GLY A 33 15.55 -3.65 11.52
CA GLY A 33 16.78 -3.00 11.04
C GLY A 33 16.95 -3.02 9.52
N LEU A 34 15.85 -3.09 8.76
CA LEU A 34 15.84 -3.23 7.30
C LEU A 34 15.61 -1.90 6.56
N GLN A 35 15.60 -0.76 7.25
CA GLN A 35 15.28 0.54 6.64
C GLN A 35 16.19 0.95 5.48
N ASP A 36 17.44 0.44 5.42
CA ASP A 36 18.37 0.74 4.32
C ASP A 36 18.13 -0.16 3.09
N ARG A 37 17.22 -1.13 3.20
CA ARG A 37 16.95 -2.16 2.19
C ARG A 37 15.51 -2.18 1.70
N ILE A 38 14.56 -1.65 2.47
CA ILE A 38 13.15 -1.66 2.12
C ILE A 38 12.59 -0.24 2.25
N ILE A 39 12.03 0.27 1.16
CA ILE A 39 11.31 1.54 1.13
C ILE A 39 9.82 1.25 0.95
N THR A 40 8.99 2.02 1.64
CA THR A 40 7.54 1.83 1.67
C THR A 40 6.83 3.07 1.15
N SER A 41 5.80 2.88 0.35
CA SER A 41 4.89 3.95 -0.05
C SER A 41 3.45 3.47 -0.03
N SER A 42 2.51 4.41 -0.14
CA SER A 42 1.11 4.10 -0.39
C SER A 42 0.54 5.02 -1.48
N ALA A 43 -0.56 4.56 -2.09
CA ALA A 43 -1.31 5.29 -3.09
C ALA A 43 -2.78 4.88 -3.11
N GLY A 44 -3.55 5.58 -3.95
CA GLY A 44 -4.95 5.29 -4.23
C GLY A 44 -5.15 5.12 -5.73
N VAL A 45 -6.07 4.26 -6.15
CA VAL A 45 -6.46 4.21 -7.57
C VAL A 45 -7.28 5.44 -7.98
N GLY A 46 -7.98 6.05 -7.02
CA GLY A 46 -8.68 7.32 -7.17
C GLY A 46 -7.86 8.55 -6.81
N ASN A 47 -8.37 9.73 -7.17
CA ASN A 47 -7.72 11.01 -6.90
C ASN A 47 -8.49 11.95 -5.95
N TRP A 48 -9.63 11.51 -5.39
CA TRP A 48 -10.53 12.35 -4.58
C TRP A 48 -9.87 13.01 -3.36
N HIS A 49 -8.85 12.37 -2.79
CA HIS A 49 -8.21 12.84 -1.56
C HIS A 49 -6.76 13.28 -1.76
N VAL A 50 -6.26 13.42 -2.99
CA VAL A 50 -4.85 13.80 -3.24
C VAL A 50 -4.46 15.03 -2.42
N GLY A 51 -3.33 14.93 -1.70
CA GLY A 51 -2.81 15.95 -0.79
C GLY A 51 -3.38 15.90 0.64
N SER A 52 -4.44 15.13 0.89
CA SER A 52 -5.03 14.99 2.22
C SER A 52 -4.18 14.11 3.13
N SER A 53 -4.19 14.40 4.43
CA SER A 53 -3.68 13.47 5.44
C SER A 53 -4.54 12.19 5.53
N PRO A 54 -4.05 11.12 6.16
CA PRO A 54 -4.83 9.92 6.39
C PRO A 54 -6.07 10.22 7.24
N ASP A 55 -7.13 9.40 7.11
CA ASP A 55 -8.36 9.55 7.89
C ASP A 55 -8.06 9.58 9.39
N SER A 56 -8.72 10.50 10.11
CA SER A 56 -8.46 10.72 11.53
C SER A 56 -8.70 9.47 12.39
N ARG A 57 -9.65 8.59 12.00
CA ARG A 57 -9.93 7.31 12.67
C ARG A 57 -8.74 6.35 12.52
N MET A 58 -8.12 6.32 11.34
CA MET A 58 -6.93 5.50 11.09
C MET A 58 -5.72 6.06 11.83
N GLN A 59 -5.53 7.38 11.84
CA GLN A 59 -4.47 8.01 12.65
C GLN A 59 -4.64 7.68 14.14
N GLN A 60 -5.86 7.78 14.68
CA GLN A 60 -6.13 7.45 16.07
C GLN A 60 -5.82 5.97 16.36
N THR A 61 -6.22 5.07 15.47
CA THR A 61 -5.94 3.63 15.60
C THR A 61 -4.44 3.38 15.60
N ALA A 62 -3.70 3.90 14.61
CA ALA A 62 -2.25 3.75 14.52
C ALA A 62 -1.52 4.27 15.78
N ARG A 63 -1.94 5.44 16.32
CA ARG A 63 -1.34 6.03 17.52
C ARG A 63 -1.49 5.13 18.76
N LYS A 64 -2.60 4.38 18.89
CA LYS A 64 -2.77 3.40 19.98
C LYS A 64 -1.70 2.29 19.94
N HIS A 65 -1.09 2.06 18.77
CA HIS A 65 -0.01 1.12 18.56
C HIS A 65 1.36 1.81 18.41
N GLY A 66 1.48 3.09 18.78
CA GLY A 66 2.75 3.84 18.70
C GLY A 66 3.17 4.26 17.28
N ILE A 67 2.29 4.11 16.29
CA ILE A 67 2.57 4.41 14.88
C ILE A 67 2.00 5.77 14.49
N HIS A 68 2.78 6.57 13.76
CA HIS A 68 2.35 7.85 13.21
C HIS A 68 2.19 7.73 11.69
N LEU A 69 1.01 8.07 11.17
CA LEU A 69 0.74 8.06 9.73
C LEU A 69 0.99 9.45 9.15
N ASN A 70 2.19 9.65 8.60
CA ASN A 70 2.66 10.95 8.10
C ASN A 70 2.57 11.09 6.56
N SER A 71 2.00 10.10 5.87
CA SER A 71 1.85 10.11 4.41
C SER A 71 0.73 11.06 3.95
N CYS A 72 0.91 11.75 2.83
CA CYS A 72 -0.18 12.43 2.15
C CYS A 72 -0.75 11.54 1.04
N ALA A 73 -2.06 11.57 0.88
CA ALA A 73 -2.76 10.83 -0.15
C ALA A 73 -2.27 11.25 -1.55
N ARG A 74 -2.07 10.26 -2.42
CA ARG A 74 -1.69 10.46 -3.82
C ARG A 74 -2.39 9.42 -4.70
N GLN A 75 -2.52 9.74 -5.98
CA GLN A 75 -3.01 8.76 -6.96
C GLN A 75 -1.85 7.91 -7.48
N PHE A 76 -2.08 6.61 -7.59
CA PHE A 76 -1.17 5.68 -8.26
C PHE A 76 -1.09 6.04 -9.74
N GLN A 77 0.11 6.04 -10.32
CA GLN A 77 0.32 6.32 -11.74
C GLN A 77 0.88 5.09 -12.44
N ALA A 78 0.60 4.91 -13.73
CA ALA A 78 1.16 3.80 -14.51
C ALA A 78 2.69 3.78 -14.48
N SER A 79 3.33 4.95 -14.36
CA SER A 79 4.78 5.09 -14.20
C SER A 79 5.31 4.58 -12.86
N ASP A 80 4.49 4.51 -11.80
CA ASP A 80 4.89 3.94 -10.51
C ASP A 80 5.29 2.48 -10.66
N PHE A 81 4.65 1.72 -11.56
CA PHE A 81 5.05 0.35 -11.84
C PHE A 81 6.51 0.22 -12.29
N LYS A 82 7.16 1.27 -12.81
CA LYS A 82 8.59 1.17 -13.19
C LYS A 82 9.52 1.22 -11.98
N ARG A 83 9.07 1.82 -10.87
CA ARG A 83 9.86 2.03 -9.66
C ARG A 83 9.60 0.95 -8.61
N MET A 84 8.36 0.46 -8.51
CA MET A 84 7.98 -0.52 -7.50
C MET A 84 8.45 -1.93 -7.84
N ASP A 85 8.96 -2.64 -6.84
CA ASP A 85 9.24 -4.07 -6.89
C ASP A 85 8.02 -4.89 -6.45
N LEU A 86 7.17 -4.31 -5.60
CA LEU A 86 5.96 -4.95 -5.09
C LEU A 86 4.82 -3.94 -4.94
N VAL A 87 3.65 -4.28 -5.49
CA VAL A 87 2.42 -3.50 -5.39
C VAL A 87 1.35 -4.39 -4.75
N LEU A 88 0.75 -3.91 -3.66
CA LEU A 88 -0.17 -4.66 -2.82
C LEU A 88 -1.55 -3.98 -2.82
N ALA A 89 -2.47 -4.55 -3.59
CA ALA A 89 -3.85 -4.08 -3.68
C ALA A 89 -4.65 -4.50 -2.45
N MET A 90 -5.44 -3.60 -1.87
CA MET A 90 -6.23 -3.88 -0.67
C MET A 90 -7.44 -4.77 -0.95
N ASP A 91 -8.02 -4.70 -2.14
CA ASP A 91 -9.17 -5.51 -2.55
C ASP A 91 -9.14 -5.83 -4.04
N HIS A 92 -10.03 -6.73 -4.48
CA HIS A 92 -10.15 -7.12 -5.89
C HIS A 92 -10.51 -5.95 -6.82
N SER A 93 -11.23 -4.94 -6.34
CA SER A 93 -11.57 -3.78 -7.15
C SER A 93 -10.33 -2.94 -7.44
N ASN A 94 -9.49 -2.71 -6.43
CA ASN A 94 -8.20 -2.04 -6.59
C ASN A 94 -7.27 -2.84 -7.50
N LEU A 95 -7.24 -4.16 -7.34
CA LEU A 95 -6.47 -5.06 -8.20
C LEU A 95 -6.89 -4.90 -9.67
N SER A 96 -8.20 -4.98 -9.95
CA SER A 96 -8.74 -4.83 -11.30
C SER A 96 -8.39 -3.48 -11.91
N THR A 97 -8.54 -2.38 -11.16
CA THR A 97 -8.14 -1.05 -11.66
C THR A 97 -6.65 -0.97 -11.95
N LEU A 98 -5.80 -1.48 -11.05
CA LEU A 98 -4.35 -1.51 -11.25
C LEU A 98 -3.93 -2.35 -12.46
N GLN A 99 -4.61 -3.47 -12.71
CA GLN A 99 -4.39 -4.31 -13.90
C GLN A 99 -4.70 -3.53 -15.19
N GLN A 100 -5.75 -2.72 -15.21
CA GLN A 100 -6.11 -1.88 -16.35
C GLN A 100 -5.11 -0.73 -16.59
N MET A 101 -4.43 -0.26 -15.53
CA MET A 101 -3.43 0.82 -15.61
C MET A 101 -2.04 0.33 -16.05
N ARG A 102 -1.80 -0.98 -16.17
CA ARG A 102 -0.47 -1.52 -16.48
C ARG A 102 -0.06 -1.23 -17.92
N PRO A 103 1.15 -0.67 -18.15
CA PRO A 103 1.59 -0.31 -19.49
C PRO A 103 2.14 -1.49 -20.33
N ALA A 104 2.49 -2.64 -19.74
CA ALA A 104 3.00 -3.81 -20.46
C ALA A 104 2.83 -5.15 -19.69
N PRO A 105 2.78 -6.31 -20.40
CA PRO A 105 2.66 -7.64 -19.78
C PRO A 105 3.85 -8.06 -18.90
N GLU A 106 5.05 -7.53 -19.15
CA GLU A 106 6.26 -7.85 -18.35
C GLU A 106 6.21 -7.35 -16.89
N LEU A 107 5.23 -6.51 -16.54
CA LEU A 107 5.05 -6.03 -15.17
C LEU A 107 4.13 -6.91 -14.34
N HIS A 108 3.75 -8.10 -14.83
CA HIS A 108 2.78 -9.00 -14.19
C HIS A 108 3.20 -9.49 -12.81
N ASP A 109 4.49 -9.75 -12.59
CA ASP A 109 5.01 -10.51 -11.44
C ASP A 109 5.14 -9.73 -10.13
N LYS A 110 4.56 -8.52 -10.05
CA LYS A 110 4.69 -7.63 -8.88
C LYS A 110 3.40 -7.05 -8.32
N LEU A 111 2.23 -7.47 -8.79
CA LEU A 111 0.95 -6.99 -8.26
C LEU A 111 0.21 -8.16 -7.62
N PHE A 112 -0.08 -8.01 -6.34
CA PHE A 112 -0.73 -9.03 -5.54
C PHE A 112 -1.82 -8.40 -4.67
N LEU A 113 -2.78 -9.22 -4.24
CA LEU A 113 -3.68 -8.83 -3.15
C LEU A 113 -2.90 -8.84 -1.85
N PHE A 114 -3.09 -7.84 -1.00
CA PHE A 114 -2.33 -7.74 0.23
C PHE A 114 -2.58 -8.95 1.15
N ARG A 115 -3.84 -9.38 1.27
CA ARG A 115 -4.20 -10.58 2.05
C ARG A 115 -3.83 -11.90 1.40
N SER A 116 -3.24 -11.94 0.20
CA SER A 116 -2.63 -13.20 -0.28
C SER A 116 -1.41 -13.62 0.56
N PHE A 117 -0.85 -12.70 1.35
CA PHE A 117 0.22 -12.97 2.30
C PHE A 117 -0.29 -13.29 3.72
N ASP A 118 -1.59 -13.19 3.97
CA ASP A 118 -2.21 -13.53 5.25
C ASP A 118 -2.39 -15.06 5.33
N PRO A 119 -1.70 -15.77 6.24
CA PRO A 119 -1.82 -17.22 6.39
C PRO A 119 -3.20 -17.66 6.92
N GLU A 120 -4.00 -16.74 7.46
CA GLU A 120 -5.33 -16.96 8.02
C GLU A 120 -6.44 -16.39 7.12
N ASN A 121 -6.16 -16.16 5.84
CA ASN A 121 -7.09 -15.47 4.94
C ASN A 121 -8.42 -16.23 4.72
N ASN A 122 -8.43 -17.56 4.89
CA ASN A 122 -9.61 -18.43 4.72
C ASN A 122 -10.34 -18.26 3.37
N GLY A 123 -9.62 -17.88 2.32
CA GLY A 123 -10.17 -17.62 0.98
C GLY A 123 -10.75 -16.21 0.78
N ASP A 124 -10.82 -15.40 1.83
CA ASP A 124 -11.17 -13.98 1.74
C ASP A 124 -9.89 -13.16 1.58
N LEU A 125 -9.71 -12.56 0.41
CA LEU A 125 -8.48 -11.83 0.06
C LEU A 125 -8.66 -10.31 0.07
N ASP A 126 -9.82 -9.81 0.49
CA ASP A 126 -10.09 -8.38 0.56
C ASP A 126 -9.81 -7.84 1.96
N VAL A 127 -9.20 -6.66 2.04
CA VAL A 127 -9.17 -5.82 3.22
C VAL A 127 -10.42 -4.93 3.19
N PRO A 128 -11.40 -5.16 4.07
CA PRO A 128 -12.67 -4.43 4.07
C PRO A 128 -12.46 -2.92 4.17
N ASP A 129 -13.23 -2.14 3.41
CA ASP A 129 -13.18 -0.68 3.51
C ASP A 129 -13.81 -0.20 4.84
N PRO A 130 -13.06 0.49 5.71
CA PRO A 130 -13.59 0.96 6.99
C PRO A 130 -14.26 2.35 6.90
N TYR A 131 -14.27 2.98 5.72
CA TYR A 131 -14.88 4.30 5.55
C TYR A 131 -16.40 4.22 5.53
#